data_AF-A0A1Z5AWX5-F1
#
_entry.id   AF-A0A1Z5AWX5-F1
#
_cell.length_a   1.000
_cell.length_b   1.000
_cell.length_c   1.000
_cell.angle_alpha   90.00
_cell.angle_beta   90.00
_cell.angle_gamma   90.00
#
_symmetry.space_group_name_H-M   'P 1'
#
loop_
_entity.id
_entity.type
_entity.pdbx_description
1 polymer ?
#
loop_
_entity_poly.entity_id
_entity_poly.type
_entity_poly.pdbx_seq_one_letter_code
_entity_poly.pdbx_strand_id
1 'polypeptide(L)'
;MKKNIVSLIFMLSTLSVIVLPSFSGNTVAHADESNNSDVIIYDKFGIEVSPEISSNLVTRAVVPPTTVKWLNNSASYQSENFSGSGTRYSGISFSSSTTNNFRLTFRLGGFGVNTIANPGNPSNVSQRYNLPLSGSPYTINTSGYFYFLVDNPRTGQNYHVQGIQ
;
A
#
# COMPACT_ATOMS: atom_id res chain seq x y z
N MET A 1 34.77 -65.05 15.36
CA MET A 1 35.24 -65.63 14.08
C MET A 1 34.17 -66.53 13.49
N LYS A 2 33.56 -66.13 12.37
CA LYS A 2 33.05 -67.03 11.31
C LYS A 2 32.80 -66.18 10.06
N LYS A 3 33.15 -66.79 8.93
CA LYS A 3 33.52 -66.18 7.65
C LYS A 3 32.29 -65.88 6.78
N ASN A 4 32.43 -64.79 6.01
CA ASN A 4 32.10 -64.57 4.61
C ASN A 4 30.85 -65.24 4.02
N ILE A 5 30.00 -64.43 3.36
CA ILE A 5 29.77 -64.53 1.91
C ILE A 5 29.39 -63.12 1.41
N VAL A 6 30.26 -62.59 0.55
CA VAL A 6 29.99 -61.46 -0.34
C VAL A 6 29.04 -61.99 -1.42
N SER A 7 27.87 -61.35 -1.58
CA SER A 7 27.01 -61.61 -2.74
C SER A 7 27.11 -60.42 -3.68
N LEU A 8 27.56 -60.73 -4.90
CA LEU A 8 27.97 -59.82 -5.94
C LEU A 8 26.94 -59.87 -7.09
N ILE A 9 26.32 -58.72 -7.37
CA ILE A 9 25.83 -58.22 -8.67
C ILE A 9 24.67 -58.98 -9.37
N PHE A 10 23.61 -58.25 -9.70
CA PHE A 10 23.22 -57.93 -11.09
C PHE A 10 22.24 -56.75 -11.09
N MET A 11 22.78 -55.54 -11.27
CA MET A 11 22.01 -54.35 -11.64
C MET A 11 21.58 -54.51 -13.10
N LEU A 12 20.31 -54.81 -13.33
CA LEU A 12 19.68 -54.70 -14.64
C LEU A 12 18.94 -53.35 -14.69
N SER A 13 19.64 -52.29 -15.11
CA SER A 13 19.00 -51.00 -15.37
C SER A 13 18.34 -51.06 -16.75
N THR A 14 17.01 -51.16 -16.80
CA THR A 14 16.26 -50.86 -18.01
C THR A 14 16.29 -49.35 -18.20
N LEU A 15 17.07 -48.89 -19.18
CA LEU A 15 17.09 -47.51 -19.61
C LEU A 15 15.74 -47.19 -20.27
N SER A 16 14.83 -46.62 -19.48
CA SER A 16 13.57 -46.09 -19.99
C SER A 16 13.87 -44.69 -20.53
N VAL A 17 13.94 -44.54 -21.86
CA VAL A 17 14.04 -43.23 -22.49
C VAL A 17 12.69 -42.53 -22.32
N ILE A 18 12.60 -41.63 -21.35
CA ILE A 18 11.46 -40.71 -21.24
C ILE A 18 11.69 -39.62 -22.28
N VAL A 19 10.91 -39.64 -23.35
CA VAL A 19 10.81 -38.52 -24.29
C VAL A 19 10.03 -37.42 -23.58
N LEU A 20 10.71 -36.36 -23.15
CA LEU A 20 10.08 -35.14 -22.67
C LEU A 20 9.48 -34.39 -23.87
N PRO A 21 8.20 -33.95 -23.83
CA PRO A 21 7.75 -32.94 -24.77
C PRO A 21 8.48 -31.63 -24.48
N SER A 22 9.17 -31.09 -25.47
CA SER A 22 9.70 -29.73 -25.42
C SER A 22 8.53 -28.75 -25.48
N PHE A 23 7.98 -28.41 -24.32
CA PHE A 23 7.10 -27.25 -24.17
C PHE A 23 7.95 -25.99 -24.29
N SER A 24 7.98 -25.41 -25.48
CA SER A 24 8.29 -24.00 -25.69
C SER A 24 7.12 -23.18 -25.15
N GLY A 25 7.02 -23.08 -23.83
CA GLY A 25 6.17 -22.12 -23.15
C GLY A 25 7.06 -21.04 -22.57
N ASN A 26 7.02 -19.84 -23.14
CA ASN A 26 7.46 -18.64 -22.44
C ASN A 26 6.48 -18.45 -21.26
N THR A 27 6.69 -19.17 -20.16
CA THR A 27 6.11 -18.79 -18.88
C THR A 27 6.91 -17.59 -18.43
N VAL A 28 6.46 -16.41 -18.84
CA VAL A 28 6.67 -15.20 -18.06
C VAL A 28 6.35 -15.60 -16.63
N ALA A 29 7.33 -15.53 -15.74
CA ALA A 29 7.06 -15.62 -14.32
C ALA A 29 6.05 -14.49 -14.06
N HIS A 30 4.78 -14.85 -13.92
CA HIS A 30 3.86 -14.02 -13.19
C HIS A 30 4.46 -14.01 -11.79
N ALA A 31 5.21 -12.95 -11.51
CA ALA A 31 5.43 -12.53 -10.15
C ALA A 31 4.05 -12.59 -9.51
N ASP A 32 3.93 -13.42 -8.48
CA ASP A 32 2.75 -13.47 -7.64
C ASP A 32 2.45 -12.02 -7.28
N GLU A 33 1.45 -11.44 -7.93
CA GLU A 33 1.05 -10.06 -7.73
C GLU A 33 0.46 -10.08 -6.34
N SER A 34 1.31 -9.76 -5.36
CA SER A 34 0.99 -9.58 -3.95
C SER A 34 -0.44 -9.09 -3.87
N ASN A 35 -1.36 -9.92 -3.36
CA ASN A 35 -2.77 -9.60 -3.12
C ASN A 35 -2.85 -8.22 -2.44
N ASN A 36 -2.88 -7.16 -3.24
CA ASN A 36 -2.91 -5.80 -2.76
C ASN A 36 -4.37 -5.62 -2.44
N SER A 37 -4.74 -5.79 -1.16
CA SER A 37 -6.11 -5.53 -0.71
C SER A 37 -6.55 -4.21 -1.34
N ASP A 38 -7.53 -4.25 -2.24
CA ASP A 38 -7.90 -3.09 -3.04
C ASP A 38 -8.15 -1.90 -2.12
N VAL A 39 -7.34 -0.85 -2.25
CA VAL A 39 -7.63 0.39 -1.55
C VAL A 39 -8.80 1.03 -2.25
N ILE A 40 -9.88 1.24 -1.50
CA ILE A 40 -11.09 1.86 -2.00
C ILE A 40 -11.32 3.15 -1.23
N ILE A 41 -11.52 4.26 -1.95
CA ILE A 41 -11.85 5.55 -1.35
C ILE A 41 -13.20 6.00 -1.88
N TYR A 42 -14.11 6.37 -0.99
CA TYR A 42 -15.38 7.01 -1.31
C TYR A 42 -15.37 8.46 -0.88
N ASP A 43 -15.92 9.33 -1.73
CA ASP A 43 -16.20 10.71 -1.35
C ASP A 43 -17.45 10.82 -0.46
N LYS A 44 -17.79 12.05 -0.04
CA LYS A 44 -18.95 12.32 0.82
C LYS A 44 -20.29 11.92 0.22
N PHE A 45 -20.36 11.70 -1.09
CA PHE A 45 -21.56 11.30 -1.81
C PHE A 45 -21.61 9.79 -2.05
N GLY A 46 -20.60 9.04 -1.57
CA GLY A 46 -20.48 7.61 -1.81
C GLY A 46 -19.94 7.28 -3.19
N ILE A 47 -19.40 8.25 -3.92
CA ILE A 47 -18.78 8.03 -5.23
C ILE A 47 -17.34 7.56 -5.01
N GLU A 48 -16.97 6.46 -5.66
CA GLU A 48 -15.60 5.95 -5.61
C GLU A 48 -14.63 6.91 -6.30
N VAL A 49 -13.52 7.19 -5.62
CA VAL A 49 -12.43 8.02 -6.13
C VAL A 49 -11.42 7.11 -6.80
N SER A 50 -11.29 7.22 -8.12
CA SER A 50 -10.27 6.47 -8.86
C SER A 50 -8.85 6.93 -8.50
N PRO A 51 -7.87 6.01 -8.45
CA PRO A 51 -6.48 6.38 -8.25
C PRO A 51 -5.96 7.22 -9.43
N GLU A 52 -5.02 8.11 -9.16
CA GLU A 52 -4.27 8.81 -10.18
C GLU A 52 -3.42 7.80 -10.97
N ILE A 53 -3.66 7.70 -12.27
CA ILE A 53 -2.80 6.95 -13.19
C ILE A 53 -1.55 7.81 -13.41
N SER A 54 -0.44 7.49 -12.76
CA SER A 54 0.81 8.24 -12.97
C SER A 54 1.98 7.30 -13.19
N SER A 55 2.51 7.33 -14.42
CA SER A 55 3.76 6.68 -14.81
C SER A 55 5.01 7.43 -14.32
N ASN A 56 4.87 8.56 -13.61
CA ASN A 56 5.98 9.37 -13.11
C ASN A 56 5.54 10.20 -11.88
N LEU A 57 5.31 9.55 -10.74
CA LEU A 57 5.14 10.21 -9.45
C LEU A 57 6.48 10.80 -8.99
N VAL A 58 6.96 11.86 -9.65
CA VAL A 58 8.13 12.62 -9.17
C VAL A 58 7.71 13.32 -7.87
N THR A 59 8.25 12.86 -6.75
CA THR A 59 8.10 13.49 -5.44
C THR A 59 8.76 14.87 -5.49
N ARG A 60 7.94 15.94 -5.42
CA ARG A 60 8.44 17.33 -5.46
C ARG A 60 9.05 17.80 -4.13
N ALA A 61 8.92 17.01 -3.06
CA ALA A 61 9.63 17.20 -1.80
C ALA A 61 10.11 15.84 -1.24
N VAL A 62 11.33 15.82 -0.69
CA VAL A 62 12.11 14.59 -0.44
C VAL A 62 11.93 14.03 0.98
N VAL A 63 11.11 14.67 1.82
CA VAL A 63 10.91 14.22 3.21
C VAL A 63 9.53 13.57 3.37
N PRO A 64 9.41 12.27 3.11
CA PRO A 64 8.19 11.53 3.36
C PRO A 64 7.96 11.35 4.88
N PRO A 65 6.76 10.93 5.31
CA PRO A 65 6.46 10.75 6.74
C PRO A 65 7.40 9.75 7.42
N THR A 66 7.90 10.12 8.61
CA THR A 66 8.80 9.28 9.42
C THR A 66 8.12 8.70 10.65
N THR A 67 6.87 9.08 10.91
CA THR A 67 6.10 8.67 12.10
C THR A 67 4.86 7.91 11.68
N VAL A 68 4.51 6.87 12.44
CA VAL A 68 3.25 6.14 12.27
C VAL A 68 2.33 6.47 13.44
N LYS A 69 1.07 6.78 13.14
CA LYS A 69 0.00 6.88 14.12
C LYS A 69 -1.01 5.76 13.94
N TRP A 70 -1.13 4.93 14.96
CA TRP A 70 -2.08 3.83 15.03
C TRP A 70 -3.44 4.31 15.54
N LEU A 71 -4.49 4.16 14.74
CA LEU A 71 -5.85 4.58 15.06
C LEU A 71 -6.71 3.35 15.41
N ASN A 72 -6.39 2.74 16.54
CA ASN A 72 -7.08 1.55 17.04
C ASN A 72 -8.35 1.92 17.83
N ASN A 73 -9.36 1.06 17.82
CA ASN A 73 -10.58 1.20 18.63
C ASN A 73 -11.27 2.57 18.48
N SER A 74 -11.50 2.98 17.24
CA SER A 74 -12.13 4.27 16.89
C SER A 74 -11.36 5.53 17.31
N ALA A 75 -10.07 5.40 17.62
CA ALA A 75 -9.19 6.53 17.88
C ALA A 75 -9.12 7.48 16.67
N SER A 76 -8.82 8.74 16.96
CA SER A 76 -8.72 9.78 15.95
C SER A 76 -7.52 10.70 16.14
N TYR A 77 -7.19 11.43 15.09
CA TYR A 77 -6.11 12.41 15.05
C TYR A 77 -6.55 13.65 14.29
N GLN A 78 -6.33 14.82 14.91
CA GLN A 78 -6.49 16.13 14.28
C GLN A 78 -5.12 16.74 14.05
N SER A 79 -4.85 17.20 12.83
CA SER A 79 -3.66 18.01 12.57
C SER A 79 -3.87 19.44 13.08
N GLU A 80 -2.79 20.09 13.49
CA GLU A 80 -2.76 21.55 13.59
C GLU A 80 -3.04 22.21 12.24
N ASN A 81 -3.42 23.48 12.25
CA ASN A 81 -3.53 24.27 11.03
C ASN A 81 -2.15 24.50 10.42
N PHE A 82 -2.04 24.44 9.10
CA PHE A 82 -0.80 24.72 8.40
C PHE A 82 -1.04 25.47 7.07
N SER A 83 0.02 26.10 6.57
CA SER A 83 0.07 26.78 5.27
C SER A 83 1.52 26.82 4.76
N GLY A 84 1.70 27.22 3.50
CA GLY A 84 3.03 27.37 2.89
C GLY A 84 3.02 27.28 1.38
N SER A 85 4.21 27.38 0.79
CA SER A 85 4.46 27.19 -0.65
C SER A 85 5.10 25.83 -0.93
N GLY A 86 4.82 25.25 -2.09
CA GLY A 86 5.30 23.92 -2.49
C GLY A 86 4.47 22.79 -1.91
N THR A 87 4.91 21.55 -2.14
CA THR A 87 4.23 20.34 -1.65
C THR A 87 4.56 20.12 -0.18
N ARG A 88 3.53 19.97 0.66
CA ARG A 88 3.67 19.59 2.06
C ARG A 88 3.12 18.19 2.29
N TYR A 89 3.93 17.33 2.92
CA TYR A 89 3.51 16.02 3.41
C TYR A 89 3.02 16.11 4.87
N SER A 90 2.12 15.21 5.29
CA SER A 90 1.56 15.17 6.65
C SER A 90 2.59 14.94 7.76
N GLY A 91 3.78 14.43 7.43
CA GLY A 91 4.81 14.00 8.40
C GLY A 91 4.44 12.75 9.19
N ILE A 92 3.20 12.26 9.04
CA ILE A 92 2.64 11.11 9.74
C ILE A 92 1.95 10.20 8.72
N SER A 93 2.20 8.90 8.83
CA SER A 93 1.43 7.82 8.20
C SER A 93 0.42 7.26 9.20
N PHE A 94 -0.74 6.82 8.70
CA PHE A 94 -1.82 6.26 9.49
C PHE A 94 -2.00 4.77 9.16
N SER A 95 -2.34 3.99 10.18
CA SER A 95 -2.80 2.61 10.03
C SER A 95 -3.59 2.20 11.28
N SER A 96 -4.15 1.00 11.29
CA SER A 96 -4.90 0.44 12.43
C SER A 96 -4.77 -1.07 12.43
N SER A 97 -4.77 -1.66 13.62
CA SER A 97 -4.83 -3.12 13.80
C SER A 97 -6.25 -3.61 14.10
N THR A 98 -7.23 -2.72 14.17
CA THR A 98 -8.60 -3.04 14.61
C THR A 98 -9.66 -2.73 13.55
N THR A 99 -9.32 -1.99 12.50
CA THR A 99 -10.19 -1.69 11.37
C THR A 99 -9.36 -1.38 10.13
N ASN A 100 -9.93 -1.62 8.95
CA ASN A 100 -9.38 -1.14 7.68
C ASN A 100 -10.07 0.13 7.20
N ASN A 101 -11.14 0.56 7.88
CA ASN A 101 -11.94 1.71 7.46
C ASN A 101 -11.53 2.96 8.25
N PHE A 102 -11.33 4.06 7.53
CA PHE A 102 -11.04 5.35 8.14
C PHE A 102 -11.92 6.44 7.53
N ARG A 103 -12.41 7.33 8.38
CA ARG A 103 -13.03 8.58 7.98
C ARG A 103 -11.98 9.68 7.91
N LEU A 104 -11.88 10.35 6.78
CA LEU A 104 -10.95 11.44 6.52
C LEU A 104 -11.75 12.73 6.36
N THR A 105 -11.52 13.74 7.18
CA THR A 105 -12.22 15.03 7.05
C THR A 105 -11.21 16.13 6.79
N PHE A 106 -11.48 16.95 5.79
CA PHE A 106 -10.63 18.09 5.44
C PHE A 106 -11.39 19.39 5.61
N ARG A 107 -10.83 20.35 6.33
CA ARG A 107 -11.43 21.70 6.38
C ARG A 107 -11.38 22.38 5.02
N LEU A 108 -10.26 22.26 4.33
CA LEU A 108 -10.04 22.71 2.96
C LEU A 108 -9.65 21.50 2.11
N GLY A 109 -10.13 21.41 0.88
CA GLY A 109 -9.81 20.34 -0.06
C GLY A 109 -8.45 20.51 -0.72
N GLY A 110 -8.19 19.73 -1.77
CA GLY A 110 -6.91 19.76 -2.51
C GLY A 110 -5.84 18.87 -1.90
N PHE A 111 -6.24 17.89 -1.10
CA PHE A 111 -5.34 16.90 -0.53
C PHE A 111 -5.11 15.76 -1.52
N GLY A 112 -3.87 15.28 -1.60
CA GLY A 112 -3.57 13.96 -2.13
C GLY A 112 -3.46 12.94 -0.99
N VAL A 113 -3.81 11.69 -1.27
CA VAL A 113 -3.54 10.54 -0.39
C VAL A 113 -2.62 9.58 -1.12
N ASN A 114 -1.53 9.22 -0.47
CA ASN A 114 -0.66 8.13 -0.91
C ASN A 114 -0.87 6.92 0.01
N THR A 115 -0.97 5.73 -0.57
CA THR A 115 -0.91 4.47 0.15
C THR A 115 0.45 3.81 -0.02
N ILE A 116 0.92 3.13 1.02
CA ILE A 116 2.21 2.45 1.06
C ILE A 116 2.06 1.11 1.82
N ALA A 117 2.83 0.11 1.39
CA ALA A 117 2.85 -1.18 2.08
C ALA A 117 3.70 -1.15 3.37
N ASN A 118 4.75 -0.31 3.42
CA ASN A 118 5.69 -0.26 4.54
C ASN A 118 6.01 1.20 4.93
N PRO A 119 5.76 1.62 6.19
CA PRO A 119 6.02 2.98 6.65
C PRO A 119 7.52 3.31 6.76
N GLY A 120 8.40 2.30 6.77
CA GLY A 120 9.86 2.48 6.69
C GLY A 120 10.36 2.79 5.27
N ASN A 121 9.50 2.63 4.25
CA ASN A 121 9.80 3.05 2.88
C ASN A 121 8.62 3.85 2.27
N PRO A 122 8.34 5.04 2.81
CA PRO A 122 7.18 5.85 2.42
C PRO A 122 7.28 6.48 1.02
N SER A 123 8.44 6.36 0.37
CA SER A 123 8.65 6.71 -1.04
C SER A 123 8.10 5.65 -2.00
N ASN A 124 7.93 4.41 -1.54
CA ASN A 124 7.35 3.33 -2.34
C ASN A 124 5.81 3.39 -2.27
N VAL A 125 5.26 4.34 -3.03
CA VAL A 125 3.81 4.59 -3.13
C VAL A 125 3.16 3.51 -3.99
N SER A 126 2.21 2.78 -3.41
CA SER A 126 1.41 1.78 -4.12
C SER A 126 0.34 2.46 -4.99
N GLN A 127 -0.43 3.38 -4.41
CA GLN A 127 -1.47 4.14 -5.11
C GLN A 127 -1.48 5.59 -4.60
N ARG A 128 -1.89 6.51 -5.49
CA ARG A 128 -2.14 7.91 -5.17
C ARG A 128 -3.58 8.27 -5.55
N TYR A 129 -4.22 9.11 -4.75
CA TYR A 129 -5.57 9.61 -4.98
C TYR A 129 -5.62 11.12 -4.80
N ASN A 130 -6.46 11.81 -5.58
CA ASN A 130 -6.76 13.22 -5.40
C ASN A 130 -8.09 13.39 -4.67
N LEU A 131 -8.09 14.15 -3.57
CA LEU A 131 -9.24 14.43 -2.71
C LEU A 131 -9.55 15.94 -2.74
N PRO A 132 -10.28 16.43 -3.77
CA PRO A 132 -10.45 17.86 -4.00
C PRO A 132 -11.51 18.53 -3.10
N LEU A 133 -12.40 17.78 -2.45
CA LEU A 133 -13.56 18.35 -1.77
C LEU A 133 -13.17 18.95 -0.40
N SER A 134 -13.67 20.16 -0.15
CA SER A 134 -13.55 20.85 1.16
C SER A 134 -14.72 20.50 2.08
N GLY A 135 -14.51 20.52 3.39
CA GLY A 135 -15.55 20.35 4.41
C GLY A 135 -16.32 19.04 4.30
N SER A 136 -15.70 18.00 3.73
CA SER A 136 -16.38 16.79 3.29
C SER A 136 -15.64 15.56 3.80
N PRO A 137 -16.32 14.62 4.48
CA PRO A 137 -15.69 13.38 4.86
C PRO A 137 -15.50 12.48 3.63
N TYR A 138 -14.33 11.88 3.52
CA TYR A 138 -14.06 10.72 2.67
C TYR A 138 -14.01 9.48 3.56
N THR A 139 -14.26 8.31 2.97
CA THR A 139 -13.99 7.02 3.61
C THR A 139 -12.91 6.30 2.82
N ILE A 140 -11.85 5.87 3.47
CA ILE A 140 -10.83 4.99 2.88
C ILE A 140 -10.91 3.61 3.54
N ASN A 141 -10.92 2.55 2.72
CA ASN A 141 -10.70 1.18 3.15
C ASN A 141 -9.30 0.75 2.71
N THR A 142 -8.43 0.42 3.67
CA THR A 142 -7.07 -0.08 3.39
C THR A 142 -6.55 -0.90 4.57
N SER A 143 -5.85 -1.99 4.28
CA SER A 143 -5.08 -2.76 5.27
C SER A 143 -3.64 -2.23 5.45
N GLY A 144 -3.22 -1.31 4.58
CA GLY A 144 -1.87 -0.76 4.55
C GLY A 144 -1.72 0.51 5.38
N TYR A 145 -0.73 1.31 5.00
CA TYR A 145 -0.50 2.62 5.57
C TYR A 145 -0.84 3.69 4.54
N PHE A 146 -1.28 4.85 5.01
CA PHE A 146 -1.51 6.00 4.13
C PHE A 146 -1.07 7.30 4.76
N TYR A 147 -0.78 8.30 3.93
CA TYR A 147 -0.42 9.64 4.37
C TYR A 147 -0.93 10.70 3.39
N PHE A 148 -1.00 11.95 3.87
CA PHE A 148 -1.49 13.07 3.08
C PHE A 148 -0.35 13.88 2.49
N LEU A 149 -0.65 14.50 1.35
CA LEU A 149 0.10 15.62 0.82
C LEU A 149 -0.85 16.72 0.35
N VAL A 150 -0.34 17.93 0.22
CA VAL A 150 -1.09 19.06 -0.37
C VAL A 150 -0.12 20.05 -0.98
N ASP A 151 -0.45 20.52 -2.18
CA ASP A 151 0.35 21.50 -2.90
C ASP A 151 -0.09 22.92 -2.55
N ASN A 152 0.87 23.77 -2.19
CA ASN A 152 0.68 25.17 -1.82
C ASN A 152 -0.45 25.35 -0.78
N PRO A 153 -0.35 24.71 0.41
CA PRO A 153 -1.41 24.73 1.40
C PRO A 153 -1.78 26.16 1.82
N ARG A 154 -3.08 26.43 1.83
CA ARG A 154 -3.64 27.74 2.17
C ARG A 154 -3.80 27.88 3.68
N THR A 155 -3.88 29.12 4.18
CA THR A 155 -4.13 29.39 5.60
C THR A 155 -5.39 28.66 6.09
N GLY A 156 -5.23 27.83 7.11
CA GLY A 156 -6.31 27.02 7.68
C GLY A 156 -6.44 25.62 7.07
N GLN A 157 -5.50 25.18 6.23
CA GLN A 157 -5.42 23.79 5.79
C GLN A 157 -5.20 22.88 7.02
N ASN A 158 -6.05 21.87 7.17
CA ASN A 158 -5.92 20.85 8.20
C ASN A 158 -6.67 19.59 7.77
N TYR A 159 -6.43 18.50 8.51
CA TYR A 159 -7.11 17.23 8.30
C TYR A 159 -7.40 16.53 9.63
N HIS A 160 -8.47 15.74 9.63
CA HIS A 160 -8.85 14.83 10.70
C HIS A 160 -8.91 13.41 10.16
N VAL A 161 -8.42 12.44 10.92
CA VAL A 161 -8.49 11.02 10.60
C VAL A 161 -9.08 10.28 11.78
N GLN A 162 -10.03 9.40 11.53
CA GLN A 162 -10.63 8.54 12.54
C GLN A 162 -10.73 7.11 12.01
N GLY A 163 -10.28 6.13 12.77
CA GLY A 163 -10.63 4.73 12.51
C GLY A 163 -12.13 4.53 12.77
N ILE A 164 -12.84 3.84 11.89
CA ILE A 164 -14.28 3.56 12.08
C ILE A 164 -14.51 2.05 12.13
N GLN A 165 -15.37 1.60 13.04
CA GLN A 165 -15.76 0.21 13.20
C GLN A 165 -16.91 -0.16 12.26
#